data_AF-A0AAD6CAJ3-F1
#
_entry.id   AF-A0AAD6CAJ3-F1
#
_cell.length_a   1.000
_cell.length_b   1.000
_cell.length_c   1.000
_cell.angle_alpha   90.00
_cell.angle_beta   90.00
_cell.angle_gamma   90.00
#
_symmetry.space_group_name_H-M   'P 1'
#
loop_
_entity.id
_entity.type
_entity.pdbx_description
1 polymer ?
#
loop_
_entity_poly.entity_id
_entity_poly.type
_entity_poly.pdbx_seq_one_letter_code
_entity_poly.pdbx_strand_id
1 'polypeptide(L)'
;MQAGWFYSPSQISRYFATRLSSLKPPRNKLRNPYEILRELTTHQWLMFAAGFMGWTWDAFDFFTVSMTITEISADFGVSYSDVSWGMTVTLMLRSVGAIIFGILSDRYGRKWPMIINLSLFIILELGSGFCTTLPQFLGARSLYGIAMGGLFGPAAATALEDLPYEARGLLSGLFEMGYAMGYLLAAAFYRALVPTTSHGWRSLFWFGAGPPVLIIIFRLCLPETNHFQVMKAEREARAHSIGNDHAKAAGLRVFVRDAGRAFRENWVIFVYLVVLMTGYNSCSHGSQDFYPTYLKDQVGMNATNTTTITVVGQVGALLGGCTIGYISTFFGRRLTMLVVCIIGGALIPAYTMVRSMSLVASVFFEQFCVGGVWGPMPIHLLELSPIALRTVMVGLTYQLGNLGSSASATIQSIIGERFPLPPGAHGKKRFDYGKVIAIFMGAVWAFMFFFLFWGPEMSQEERDEEAEDSMRLERLRAEGVSLAEIGQQRYLGKGVDEAVVDRGTGPQDSEKAETAHVE
;
A
#
# COMPACT_ATOMS: atom_id res chain seq x y z
N MET A 1 18.58 -1.67 -10.39
CA MET A 1 19.14 -2.34 -9.17
C MET A 1 20.00 -3.59 -9.46
N GLN A 2 21.13 -3.50 -10.20
CA GLN A 2 22.04 -4.67 -10.36
C GLN A 2 23.06 -4.85 -9.22
N ALA A 3 23.20 -3.87 -8.32
CA ALA A 3 23.98 -3.99 -7.10
C ALA A 3 23.05 -3.87 -5.88
N GLY A 4 23.02 -4.90 -5.03
CA GLY A 4 22.29 -4.86 -3.76
C GLY A 4 22.73 -3.71 -2.85
N TRP A 5 21.88 -3.38 -1.88
CA TRP A 5 22.08 -2.20 -1.03
C TRP A 5 23.16 -2.42 0.05
N PHE A 6 24.12 -1.49 0.09
CA PHE A 6 25.18 -1.32 1.10
C PHE A 6 26.03 -2.56 1.44
N TYR A 7 27.09 -2.80 0.66
CA TYR A 7 28.12 -3.79 0.98
C TYR A 7 29.40 -3.18 1.58
N SER A 8 29.52 -1.86 1.65
CA SER A 8 30.69 -1.18 2.20
C SER A 8 30.37 0.17 2.88
N PRO A 9 31.15 0.58 3.91
CA PRO A 9 31.02 1.90 4.55
C PRO A 9 31.19 3.09 3.59
N SER A 10 31.99 2.93 2.54
CA SER A 10 32.22 3.95 1.51
C SER A 10 30.99 4.16 0.62
N GLN A 11 30.24 3.10 0.29
CA GLN A 11 28.95 3.20 -0.40
C GLN A 11 27.89 3.90 0.45
N ILE A 12 27.86 3.64 1.76
CA ILE A 12 26.97 4.31 2.72
C ILE A 12 27.24 5.81 2.75
N SER A 13 28.51 6.20 2.91
CA SER A 13 28.93 7.60 2.93
C SER A 13 28.63 8.32 1.61
N ARG A 14 28.93 7.68 0.47
CA ARG A 14 28.62 8.23 -0.86
C ARG A 14 27.11 8.39 -1.06
N TYR A 15 26.32 7.39 -0.69
CA TYR A 15 24.86 7.43 -0.77
C TYR A 15 24.29 8.61 0.01
N PHE A 16 24.75 8.85 1.24
CA PHE A 16 24.29 9.96 2.07
C PHE A 16 24.77 11.33 1.58
N ALA A 17 25.98 11.41 1.01
CA ALA A 17 26.49 12.64 0.40
C ALA A 17 25.69 13.06 -0.85
N THR A 18 25.17 12.11 -1.64
CA THR A 18 24.43 12.38 -2.89
C THR A 18 22.92 12.57 -2.70
N ARG A 19 22.43 12.71 -1.47
CA ARG A 19 20.99 12.81 -1.17
C ARG A 19 20.37 14.13 -1.61
N LEU A 20 21.08 15.24 -1.36
CA LEU A 20 20.64 16.57 -1.80
C LEU A 20 20.61 16.66 -3.34
N SER A 21 21.58 16.05 -4.03
CA SER A 21 21.63 16.05 -5.50
C SER A 21 20.55 15.16 -6.14
N SER A 22 20.12 14.08 -5.47
CA SER A 22 19.05 13.21 -5.95
C SER A 22 17.64 13.78 -5.75
N LEU A 23 17.48 14.91 -5.05
CA LEU A 23 16.21 15.64 -4.96
C LEU A 23 15.94 16.52 -6.19
N LYS A 24 16.83 16.57 -7.17
CA LYS A 24 16.62 17.37 -8.38
C LYS A 24 15.41 16.81 -9.13
N PRO A 25 14.33 17.60 -9.30
CA PRO A 25 13.10 17.10 -9.89
C PRO A 25 13.35 16.67 -11.34
N PRO A 26 12.83 15.51 -11.76
CA PRO A 26 12.85 15.12 -13.16
C PRO A 26 11.89 16.04 -13.89
N ARG A 27 12.38 17.10 -14.53
CA ARG A 27 11.54 18.13 -15.17
C ARG A 27 10.81 17.61 -16.42
N ASN A 28 10.08 16.51 -16.28
CA ASN A 28 9.23 15.90 -17.29
C ASN A 28 8.16 16.91 -17.68
N LYS A 29 7.78 16.92 -18.96
CA LYS A 29 6.79 17.86 -19.48
C LYS A 29 5.45 17.62 -18.78
N LEU A 30 4.85 18.70 -18.27
CA LEU A 30 3.56 18.64 -17.59
C LEU A 30 2.46 18.39 -18.63
N ARG A 31 2.03 17.12 -18.76
CA ARG A 31 0.95 16.71 -19.65
C ARG A 31 -0.39 16.76 -18.93
N ASN A 32 -1.45 17.15 -19.64
CA ASN A 32 -2.77 17.29 -19.05
C ASN A 32 -3.26 15.94 -18.48
N PRO A 33 -3.72 15.87 -17.22
CA PRO A 33 -4.20 14.61 -16.62
C PRO A 33 -5.32 13.96 -17.43
N TYR A 34 -6.20 14.75 -18.07
CA TYR A 34 -7.27 14.22 -18.90
C TYR A 34 -6.76 13.53 -20.18
N GLU A 35 -5.64 13.99 -20.72
CA GLU A 35 -5.01 13.39 -21.89
C GLU A 35 -4.39 12.04 -21.52
N ILE A 36 -3.64 12.01 -20.42
CA ILE A 36 -3.03 10.78 -19.87
C ILE A 36 -4.09 9.71 -19.59
N LEU A 37 -5.22 10.11 -18.97
CA LEU A 37 -6.31 9.17 -18.66
C LEU A 37 -7.04 8.66 -19.91
N ARG A 38 -7.02 9.42 -21.01
CA ARG A 38 -7.68 9.06 -22.27
C ARG A 38 -6.81 8.14 -23.15
N GLU A 39 -5.50 8.17 -22.96
CA GLU A 39 -4.54 7.26 -23.62
C GLU A 39 -4.59 5.84 -23.05
N LEU A 40 -5.13 5.67 -21.85
CA LEU A 40 -5.29 4.36 -21.23
C LEU A 40 -6.22 3.47 -22.04
N THR A 41 -5.76 2.26 -22.31
CA THR A 41 -6.56 1.23 -22.96
C THR A 41 -7.71 0.78 -22.05
N THR A 42 -8.78 0.27 -22.66
CA THR A 42 -9.91 -0.32 -21.91
C THR A 42 -9.43 -1.41 -20.96
N HIS A 43 -8.44 -2.21 -21.38
CA HIS A 43 -7.86 -3.25 -20.53
C HIS A 43 -7.19 -2.68 -19.26
N GLN A 44 -6.38 -1.62 -19.39
CA GLN A 44 -5.75 -0.95 -18.24
C GLN A 44 -6.79 -0.38 -17.27
N TRP A 45 -7.85 0.26 -17.78
CA TRP A 45 -8.95 0.77 -16.97
C TRP A 45 -9.70 -0.33 -16.21
N LEU A 46 -9.97 -1.46 -16.87
CA LEU A 46 -10.65 -2.59 -16.24
C LEU A 46 -9.79 -3.24 -15.15
N MET A 47 -8.48 -3.37 -15.38
CA MET A 47 -7.53 -3.89 -14.38
C MET A 47 -7.39 -2.94 -13.18
N PHE A 48 -7.31 -1.64 -13.44
CA PHE A 48 -7.35 -0.61 -12.41
C PHE A 48 -8.62 -0.68 -11.58
N ALA A 49 -9.79 -0.72 -12.24
CA ALA A 49 -11.08 -0.82 -11.56
C ALA A 49 -11.18 -2.08 -10.70
N ALA A 50 -10.67 -3.23 -11.16
CA ALA A 50 -10.67 -4.46 -10.37
C ALA A 50 -9.88 -4.29 -9.06
N GLY A 51 -8.64 -3.78 -9.14
CA GLY A 51 -7.82 -3.54 -7.96
C GLY A 51 -8.40 -2.47 -7.03
N PHE A 52 -8.90 -1.36 -7.59
CA PHE A 52 -9.52 -0.28 -6.83
C PHE A 52 -10.80 -0.73 -6.09
N MET A 53 -11.68 -1.49 -6.75
CA MET A 53 -12.87 -2.04 -6.10
C MET A 53 -12.50 -3.03 -5.00
N GLY A 54 -11.50 -3.89 -5.24
CA GLY A 54 -11.00 -4.82 -4.22
C GLY A 54 -10.47 -4.09 -2.99
N TRP A 55 -9.67 -3.05 -3.18
CA TRP A 55 -9.14 -2.25 -2.07
C TRP A 55 -10.21 -1.44 -1.34
N THR A 56 -11.15 -0.86 -2.09
CA THR A 56 -12.28 -0.11 -1.51
C THR A 56 -13.14 -1.02 -0.64
N TRP A 57 -13.37 -2.26 -1.08
CA TRP A 57 -14.16 -3.21 -0.32
C TRP A 57 -13.42 -3.76 0.91
N ASP A 58 -12.11 -4.01 0.80
CA ASP A 58 -11.25 -4.34 1.95
C ASP A 58 -11.37 -3.28 3.06
N ALA A 59 -11.33 -2.01 2.67
CA ALA A 59 -11.46 -0.90 3.59
C ALA A 59 -12.89 -0.78 4.16
N PHE A 60 -13.93 -1.02 3.35
CA PHE A 60 -15.31 -1.07 3.82
C PHE A 60 -15.44 -2.07 4.98
N ASP A 61 -15.06 -3.33 4.75
CA ASP A 61 -15.16 -4.41 5.73
C ASP A 61 -14.36 -4.10 7.00
N PHE A 62 -13.14 -3.57 6.85
CA PHE A 62 -12.32 -3.12 7.99
C PHE A 62 -13.07 -2.16 8.91
N PHE A 63 -13.69 -1.15 8.33
CA PHE A 63 -14.37 -0.12 9.08
C PHE A 63 -15.69 -0.59 9.68
N THR A 64 -16.39 -1.55 9.06
CA THR A 64 -17.64 -2.11 9.62
C THR A 64 -17.47 -2.61 11.05
N VAL A 65 -16.37 -3.32 11.34
CA VAL A 65 -16.09 -3.84 12.69
C VAL A 65 -15.83 -2.69 13.65
N SER A 66 -15.00 -1.72 13.26
CA SER A 66 -14.68 -0.55 14.10
C SER A 66 -15.91 0.29 14.47
N MET A 67 -16.89 0.38 13.56
CA MET A 67 -18.12 1.15 13.77
C MET A 67 -19.16 0.39 14.59
N THR A 68 -19.10 -0.95 14.64
CA THR A 68 -20.09 -1.79 15.32
C THR A 68 -19.63 -2.33 16.68
N ILE A 69 -18.48 -1.87 17.20
CA ILE A 69 -17.92 -2.30 18.49
C ILE A 69 -18.95 -2.15 19.62
N THR A 70 -19.70 -1.04 19.62
CA THR A 70 -20.67 -0.73 20.68
C THR A 70 -21.81 -1.73 20.74
N GLU A 71 -22.34 -2.10 19.58
CA GLU A 71 -23.45 -3.01 19.39
C GLU A 71 -23.02 -4.46 19.63
N ILE A 72 -21.83 -4.83 19.18
CA ILE A 72 -21.24 -6.16 19.42
C ILE A 72 -21.03 -6.39 20.92
N SER A 73 -20.49 -5.39 21.63
CA SER A 73 -20.28 -5.47 23.09
C SER A 73 -21.60 -5.61 23.84
N ALA A 74 -22.64 -4.87 23.44
CA ALA A 74 -23.96 -4.97 24.04
C ALA A 74 -24.64 -6.33 23.78
N ASP A 75 -24.52 -6.86 22.56
CA ASP A 75 -25.15 -8.11 22.15
C ASP A 75 -24.50 -9.35 22.81
N PHE A 76 -23.18 -9.36 22.95
CA PHE A 76 -22.47 -10.46 23.63
C PHE A 76 -22.34 -10.28 25.14
N GLY A 77 -22.73 -9.13 25.70
CA GLY A 77 -22.62 -8.85 27.14
C GLY A 77 -21.17 -8.80 27.65
N VAL A 78 -20.23 -8.38 26.80
CA VAL A 78 -18.79 -8.37 27.06
C VAL A 78 -18.25 -6.95 27.14
N SER A 79 -17.07 -6.78 27.73
CA SER A 79 -16.44 -5.46 27.82
C SER A 79 -15.99 -4.96 26.44
N TYR A 80 -15.97 -3.63 26.24
CA TYR A 80 -15.42 -3.03 25.02
C TYR A 80 -13.94 -3.40 24.79
N SER A 81 -13.19 -3.59 25.87
CA SER A 81 -11.78 -4.01 25.82
C SER A 81 -11.60 -5.40 25.21
N ASP A 82 -12.47 -6.35 25.51
CA ASP A 82 -12.36 -7.72 24.98
C ASP A 82 -12.61 -7.75 23.47
N VAL A 83 -13.60 -6.97 23.00
CA VAL A 83 -13.91 -6.81 21.57
C VAL A 83 -12.75 -6.11 20.86
N SER A 84 -12.22 -5.04 21.44
CA SER A 84 -11.09 -4.28 20.88
C SER A 84 -9.79 -5.10 20.83
N TRP A 85 -9.54 -5.95 21.82
CA TRP A 85 -8.39 -6.86 21.80
C TRP A 85 -8.47 -7.84 20.63
N GLY A 86 -9.66 -8.38 20.38
CA GLY A 86 -9.92 -9.23 19.22
C GLY A 86 -9.64 -8.57 17.86
N MET A 87 -9.94 -7.27 17.73
CA MET A 87 -9.57 -6.49 16.54
C MET A 87 -8.04 -6.33 16.40
N THR A 88 -7.33 -6.21 17.53
CA THR A 88 -5.87 -6.13 17.53
C THR A 88 -5.24 -7.44 17.05
N VAL A 89 -5.76 -8.58 17.49
CA VAL A 89 -5.33 -9.91 16.99
C VAL A 89 -5.58 -10.03 15.48
N THR A 90 -6.72 -9.53 15.01
CA THR A 90 -7.05 -9.50 13.58
C THR A 90 -6.02 -8.70 12.79
N LEU A 91 -5.62 -7.51 13.29
CA LEU A 91 -4.58 -6.68 12.69
C LEU A 91 -3.20 -7.39 12.65
N MET A 92 -2.82 -8.09 13.72
CA MET A 92 -1.57 -8.86 13.77
C MET A 92 -1.53 -9.94 12.69
N LEU A 93 -2.65 -10.66 12.50
CA LEU A 93 -2.74 -11.74 11.53
C LEU A 93 -2.76 -11.27 10.06
N ARG A 94 -2.99 -9.98 9.79
CA ARG A 94 -2.83 -9.40 8.45
C ARG A 94 -1.41 -9.58 7.91
N SER A 95 -0.40 -9.51 8.75
CA SER A 95 0.99 -9.72 8.33
C SER A 95 1.21 -11.16 7.84
N VAL A 96 0.58 -12.14 8.50
CA VAL A 96 0.62 -13.55 8.06
C VAL A 96 -0.07 -13.71 6.70
N GLY A 97 -1.23 -13.07 6.54
CA GLY A 97 -1.97 -12.98 5.28
C GLY A 97 -1.13 -12.45 4.12
N ALA A 98 -0.45 -11.32 4.34
CA ALA A 98 0.40 -10.69 3.35
C ALA A 98 1.54 -11.60 2.86
N ILE A 99 2.12 -12.41 3.76
CA ILE A 99 3.15 -13.40 3.38
C ILE A 99 2.52 -14.48 2.49
N ILE A 100 1.42 -15.09 2.93
CA ILE A 100 0.80 -16.22 2.23
C ILE A 100 0.33 -15.82 0.84
N PHE A 101 -0.51 -14.79 0.75
CA PHE A 101 -1.11 -14.36 -0.52
C PHE A 101 -0.15 -13.56 -1.39
N GLY A 102 0.82 -12.85 -0.79
CA GLY A 102 1.91 -12.24 -1.53
C GLY A 102 2.73 -13.29 -2.29
N ILE A 103 3.15 -14.36 -1.61
CA ILE A 103 3.95 -15.44 -2.22
C ILE A 103 3.11 -16.14 -3.29
N LEU A 104 1.83 -16.38 -3.00
CA LEU A 104 0.91 -16.98 -3.96
C LEU A 104 0.77 -16.10 -5.21
N SER A 105 0.73 -14.78 -5.07
CA SER A 105 0.62 -13.81 -6.17
C SER A 105 1.87 -13.70 -7.03
N ASP A 106 3.05 -13.68 -6.40
CA ASP A 106 4.32 -13.63 -7.14
C ASP A 106 4.63 -14.96 -7.87
N ARG A 107 4.02 -16.07 -7.44
CA ARG A 107 4.19 -17.38 -8.05
C ARG A 107 3.12 -17.75 -9.08
N TYR A 108 1.85 -17.61 -8.73
CA TYR A 108 0.72 -18.12 -9.53
C TYR A 108 -0.02 -17.05 -10.31
N GLY A 109 0.34 -15.78 -10.14
CA GLY A 109 -0.32 -14.64 -10.80
C GLY A 109 -1.23 -13.89 -9.84
N ARG A 110 -1.72 -12.73 -10.25
CA ARG A 110 -2.48 -11.82 -9.38
C ARG A 110 -3.97 -12.19 -9.36
N LYS A 111 -4.49 -12.82 -10.43
CA LYS A 111 -5.91 -13.15 -10.59
C LYS A 111 -6.43 -14.13 -9.54
N TRP A 112 -5.84 -15.31 -9.43
CA TRP A 112 -6.36 -16.38 -8.56
C TRP A 112 -6.22 -16.07 -7.07
N PRO A 113 -5.10 -15.53 -6.57
CA PRO A 113 -4.98 -15.13 -5.17
C PRO A 113 -6.01 -14.08 -4.79
N MET A 114 -6.28 -13.09 -5.65
CA MET A 114 -7.33 -12.10 -5.42
C MET A 114 -8.73 -12.75 -5.34
N ILE A 115 -9.06 -13.67 -6.24
CA ILE A 115 -10.35 -14.39 -6.22
C ILE A 115 -10.50 -15.26 -4.97
N ILE A 116 -9.47 -16.01 -4.60
CA ILE A 116 -9.48 -16.85 -3.38
C ILE A 116 -9.68 -15.95 -2.17
N ASN A 117 -8.99 -14.80 -2.13
CA ASN A 117 -9.07 -13.90 -1.00
C ASN A 117 -10.47 -13.28 -0.84
N LEU A 118 -11.04 -12.75 -1.93
CA LEU A 118 -12.42 -12.26 -1.95
C LEU A 118 -13.44 -13.37 -1.60
N SER A 119 -13.18 -14.61 -2.00
CA SER A 119 -14.04 -15.74 -1.62
C SER A 119 -13.97 -16.02 -0.11
N LEU A 120 -12.78 -15.90 0.49
CA LEU A 120 -12.60 -16.00 1.94
C LEU A 120 -13.30 -14.85 2.67
N PHE A 121 -13.33 -13.64 2.11
CA PHE A 121 -14.07 -12.52 2.69
C PHE A 121 -15.55 -12.89 2.81
N ILE A 122 -16.18 -13.35 1.72
CA ILE A 122 -17.58 -13.76 1.71
C ILE A 122 -17.85 -14.80 2.80
N ILE A 123 -17.06 -15.87 2.85
CA ILE A 123 -17.28 -16.99 3.79
C ILE A 123 -17.12 -16.52 5.24
N LEU A 124 -16.03 -15.81 5.54
CA LEU A 124 -15.70 -15.40 6.90
C LEU A 124 -16.59 -14.27 7.39
N GLU A 125 -17.05 -13.39 6.50
CA GLU A 125 -17.94 -12.29 6.82
C GLU A 125 -19.37 -12.77 7.08
N LEU A 126 -19.90 -13.65 6.21
CA LEU A 126 -21.17 -14.35 6.48
C LEU A 126 -21.08 -15.12 7.80
N GLY A 127 -19.99 -15.89 7.99
CA GLY A 127 -19.76 -16.66 9.22
C GLY A 127 -19.73 -15.78 10.47
N SER A 128 -19.17 -14.56 10.37
CA SER A 128 -19.12 -13.62 11.49
C SER A 128 -20.50 -13.07 11.87
N GLY A 129 -21.39 -12.89 10.90
CA GLY A 129 -22.79 -12.52 11.16
C GLY A 129 -23.58 -13.61 11.90
N PHE A 130 -23.21 -14.89 11.74
CA PHE A 130 -23.86 -16.01 12.44
C PHE A 130 -23.22 -16.37 13.79
N CYS A 131 -22.19 -15.64 14.22
CA CYS A 131 -21.55 -15.90 15.52
C CYS A 131 -22.49 -15.54 16.68
N THR A 132 -22.60 -16.47 17.64
CA THR A 132 -23.44 -16.32 18.84
C THR A 132 -22.62 -16.06 20.10
N THR A 133 -21.30 -16.26 20.04
CA THR A 133 -20.38 -16.03 21.16
C THR A 133 -19.18 -15.19 20.72
N LEU A 134 -18.62 -14.40 21.64
CA LEU A 134 -17.44 -13.59 21.37
C LEU A 134 -16.24 -14.44 20.88
N PRO A 135 -15.87 -15.58 21.50
CA PRO A 135 -14.73 -16.37 21.02
C PRO A 135 -14.90 -16.88 19.58
N GLN A 136 -16.12 -17.28 19.20
CA GLN A 136 -16.42 -17.67 17.83
C GLN A 136 -16.26 -16.50 16.86
N PHE A 137 -16.78 -15.32 17.23
CA PHE A 137 -16.62 -14.09 16.46
C PHE A 137 -15.15 -13.69 16.31
N LEU A 138 -14.37 -13.77 17.40
CA LEU A 138 -12.93 -13.46 17.37
C LEU A 138 -12.14 -14.47 16.54
N GLY A 139 -12.51 -15.75 16.56
CA GLY A 139 -11.93 -16.77 15.68
C GLY A 139 -12.19 -16.46 14.20
N ALA A 140 -13.44 -16.15 13.85
CA ALA A 140 -13.81 -15.77 12.49
C ALA A 140 -13.08 -14.49 12.04
N ARG A 141 -12.97 -13.49 12.92
CA ARG A 141 -12.23 -12.24 12.67
C ARG A 141 -10.73 -12.46 12.55
N SER A 142 -10.15 -13.36 13.34
CA SER A 142 -8.74 -13.73 13.24
C SER A 142 -8.40 -14.32 11.87
N LEU A 143 -9.24 -15.25 11.39
CA LEU A 143 -9.12 -15.80 10.04
C LEU A 143 -9.36 -14.74 8.97
N TYR A 144 -10.31 -13.83 9.20
CA TYR A 144 -10.57 -12.70 8.31
C TYR A 144 -9.35 -11.80 8.21
N GLY A 145 -8.62 -11.56 9.30
CA GLY A 145 -7.36 -10.81 9.29
C GLY A 145 -6.32 -11.42 8.35
N ILE A 146 -6.20 -12.74 8.31
CA ILE A 146 -5.30 -13.44 7.38
C ILE A 146 -5.75 -13.21 5.92
N ALA A 147 -7.04 -13.28 5.64
CA ALA A 147 -7.56 -12.96 4.31
C ALA A 147 -7.27 -11.50 3.96
N MET A 148 -7.71 -10.56 4.79
CA MET A 148 -7.60 -9.12 4.62
C MET A 148 -6.15 -8.67 4.34
N GLY A 149 -5.21 -9.20 5.11
CA GLY A 149 -3.78 -8.95 4.93
C GLY A 149 -3.24 -9.26 3.54
N GLY A 150 -3.84 -10.26 2.89
CA GLY A 150 -3.43 -10.76 1.59
C GLY A 150 -3.98 -10.01 0.38
N LEU A 151 -4.83 -9.00 0.54
CA LEU A 151 -5.51 -8.35 -0.60
C LEU A 151 -4.74 -7.14 -1.15
N PHE A 152 -4.15 -6.32 -0.27
CA PHE A 152 -3.48 -5.07 -0.67
C PHE A 152 -2.41 -5.27 -1.74
N GLY A 153 -1.48 -6.20 -1.52
CA GLY A 153 -0.39 -6.48 -2.47
C GLY A 153 -0.93 -6.88 -3.86
N PRO A 154 -1.73 -7.95 -3.99
CA PRO A 154 -2.31 -8.37 -5.27
C PRO A 154 -3.18 -7.29 -5.93
N ALA A 155 -3.95 -6.52 -5.15
CA ALA A 155 -4.79 -5.44 -5.64
C ALA A 155 -3.96 -4.29 -6.21
N ALA A 156 -2.92 -3.84 -5.49
CA ALA A 156 -1.99 -2.81 -5.95
C ALA A 156 -1.23 -3.25 -7.21
N ALA A 157 -0.74 -4.49 -7.24
CA ALA A 157 -0.09 -5.05 -8.42
C ALA A 157 -1.04 -5.12 -9.63
N THR A 158 -2.28 -5.59 -9.43
CA THR A 158 -3.31 -5.65 -10.47
C THR A 158 -3.66 -4.26 -11.02
N ALA A 159 -3.72 -3.25 -10.15
CA ALA A 159 -4.12 -1.91 -10.53
C ALA A 159 -2.99 -1.11 -11.22
N LEU A 160 -1.73 -1.32 -10.82
CA LEU A 160 -0.66 -0.38 -11.15
C LEU A 160 0.46 -0.95 -12.03
N GLU A 161 0.65 -2.27 -12.12
CA GLU A 161 1.77 -2.86 -12.90
C GLU A 161 1.67 -2.58 -14.41
N ASP A 162 0.48 -2.72 -14.97
CA ASP A 162 0.24 -2.61 -16.43
C ASP A 162 -0.01 -1.16 -16.89
N LEU A 163 0.04 -0.19 -15.98
CA LEU A 163 -0.18 1.22 -16.31
C LEU A 163 1.06 1.86 -16.94
N PRO A 164 0.88 2.79 -17.90
CA PRO A 164 1.98 3.57 -18.42
C PRO A 164 2.57 4.45 -17.32
N TYR A 165 3.88 4.65 -17.38
CA TYR A 165 4.65 5.34 -16.33
C TYR A 165 4.05 6.70 -15.93
N GLU A 166 3.56 7.48 -16.89
CA GLU A 166 2.96 8.80 -16.66
C GLU A 166 1.65 8.74 -15.86
N ALA A 167 0.83 7.71 -16.07
CA ALA A 167 -0.45 7.53 -15.39
C ALA A 167 -0.29 6.93 -13.98
N ARG A 168 0.80 6.20 -13.72
CA ARG A 168 1.03 5.47 -12.47
C ARG A 168 0.94 6.34 -11.23
N GLY A 169 1.38 7.61 -11.29
CA GLY A 169 1.29 8.51 -10.13
C GLY A 169 -0.13 8.92 -9.78
N LEU A 170 -0.90 9.37 -10.77
CA LEU A 170 -2.30 9.77 -10.60
C LEU A 170 -3.16 8.58 -10.17
N LEU A 171 -3.00 7.45 -10.85
CA LEU A 171 -3.77 6.24 -10.56
C LEU A 171 -3.32 5.55 -9.26
N SER A 172 -2.05 5.64 -8.86
CA SER A 172 -1.62 5.26 -7.50
C SER A 172 -2.35 6.10 -6.45
N GLY A 173 -2.45 7.41 -6.68
CA GLY A 173 -3.22 8.31 -5.83
C GLY A 173 -4.67 7.87 -5.70
N LEU A 174 -5.33 7.68 -6.85
CA LEU A 174 -6.72 7.22 -6.89
C LEU A 174 -6.90 5.83 -6.27
N PHE A 175 -5.96 4.90 -6.48
CA PHE A 175 -5.96 3.57 -5.88
C PHE A 175 -6.02 3.66 -4.37
N GLU A 176 -5.10 4.41 -3.75
CA GLU A 176 -5.03 4.53 -2.30
C GLU A 176 -6.29 5.17 -1.71
N MET A 177 -6.91 6.12 -2.42
CA MET A 177 -8.17 6.75 -2.01
C MET A 177 -9.36 5.79 -1.98
N GLY A 178 -9.21 4.57 -2.49
CA GLY A 178 -10.16 3.47 -2.24
C GLY A 178 -10.37 3.23 -0.75
N TYR A 179 -9.36 3.46 0.10
CA TYR A 179 -9.48 3.35 1.55
C TYR A 179 -10.48 4.36 2.14
N ALA A 180 -10.34 5.64 1.76
CA ALA A 180 -11.25 6.71 2.17
C ALA A 180 -12.66 6.51 1.61
N MET A 181 -12.76 6.03 0.37
CA MET A 181 -14.06 5.66 -0.24
C MET A 181 -14.73 4.53 0.54
N GLY A 182 -13.98 3.50 0.93
CA GLY A 182 -14.47 2.38 1.74
C GLY A 182 -14.99 2.84 3.10
N TYR A 183 -14.27 3.74 3.78
CA TYR A 183 -14.75 4.38 5.02
C TYR A 183 -16.10 5.08 4.84
N LEU A 184 -16.24 5.91 3.79
CA LEU A 184 -17.46 6.67 3.53
C LEU A 184 -18.64 5.74 3.22
N LEU A 185 -18.40 4.67 2.44
CA LEU A 185 -19.39 3.64 2.19
C LEU A 185 -19.77 2.91 3.48
N ALA A 186 -18.80 2.52 4.30
CA ALA A 186 -19.04 1.85 5.59
C ALA A 186 -19.90 2.71 6.51
N ALA A 187 -19.58 4.01 6.65
CA ALA A 187 -20.37 4.94 7.44
C ALA A 187 -21.81 5.10 6.90
N ALA A 188 -21.98 5.18 5.58
CA ALA A 188 -23.28 5.31 4.95
C ALA A 188 -24.15 4.07 5.16
N PHE A 189 -23.60 2.87 4.93
CA PHE A 189 -24.33 1.61 5.11
C PHE A 189 -24.54 1.25 6.58
N TYR A 190 -23.60 1.57 7.46
CA TYR A 190 -23.80 1.45 8.91
C TYR A 190 -25.02 2.26 9.35
N ARG A 191 -25.11 3.54 8.96
CA ARG A 191 -26.26 4.41 9.28
C ARG A 191 -27.56 3.92 8.64
N ALA A 192 -27.49 3.34 7.44
CA ALA A 192 -28.67 2.87 6.73
C ALA A 192 -29.20 1.53 7.24
N LEU A 193 -28.33 0.59 7.63
CA LEU A 193 -28.70 -0.80 7.94
C LEU A 193 -28.81 -1.07 9.45
N VAL A 194 -27.85 -0.61 10.26
CA VAL A 194 -27.77 -1.01 11.68
C VAL A 194 -28.98 -0.52 12.49
N PRO A 195 -29.47 0.73 12.33
CA PRO A 195 -30.63 1.21 13.08
C PRO A 195 -31.99 0.75 12.52
N THR A 196 -32.04 0.30 11.26
CA THR A 196 -33.31 0.06 10.54
C THR A 196 -33.68 -1.42 10.44
N THR A 197 -32.70 -2.32 10.58
CA THR A 197 -32.93 -3.76 10.47
C THR A 197 -33.03 -4.42 11.84
N SER A 198 -33.92 -5.42 11.96
CA SER A 198 -34.11 -6.20 13.20
C SER A 198 -32.87 -6.96 13.67
N HIS A 199 -31.93 -7.22 12.76
CA HIS A 199 -30.69 -7.97 13.03
C HIS A 199 -29.51 -7.06 13.41
N GLY A 200 -29.73 -5.75 13.54
CA GLY A 200 -28.75 -4.78 14.04
C GLY A 200 -27.44 -4.80 13.25
N TRP A 201 -26.32 -5.03 13.95
CA TRP A 201 -24.98 -5.03 13.36
C TRP A 201 -24.72 -6.20 12.40
N ARG A 202 -25.44 -7.32 12.52
CA ARG A 202 -25.25 -8.52 11.68
C ARG A 202 -25.61 -8.28 10.22
N SER A 203 -26.61 -7.44 9.97
CA SER A 203 -27.06 -7.11 8.61
C SER A 203 -25.96 -6.41 7.80
N LEU A 204 -25.11 -5.63 8.46
CA LEU A 204 -23.97 -4.96 7.83
C LEU A 204 -22.95 -5.97 7.28
N PHE A 205 -22.65 -7.03 8.04
CA PHE A 205 -21.74 -8.10 7.61
C PHE A 205 -22.35 -8.98 6.50
N TRP A 206 -23.65 -9.25 6.55
CA TRP A 206 -24.32 -9.97 5.46
C TRP A 206 -24.37 -9.18 4.16
N PHE A 207 -24.56 -7.86 4.26
CA PHE A 207 -24.47 -6.97 3.10
C PHE A 207 -23.03 -6.88 2.59
N GLY A 208 -22.05 -6.76 3.51
CA GLY A 208 -20.62 -6.78 3.23
C GLY A 208 -20.19 -7.95 2.33
N ALA A 209 -20.73 -9.13 2.60
CA ALA A 209 -20.43 -10.34 1.84
C ALA A 209 -21.01 -10.37 0.40
N GLY A 210 -21.91 -9.45 0.03
CA GLY A 210 -22.56 -9.44 -1.29
C GLY A 210 -21.65 -8.90 -2.41
N PRO A 211 -21.20 -7.64 -2.35
CA PRO A 211 -20.42 -7.01 -3.42
C PRO A 211 -19.10 -7.68 -3.81
N PRO A 212 -18.36 -8.39 -2.92
CA PRO A 212 -17.22 -9.21 -3.32
C PRO A 212 -17.57 -10.24 -4.40
N VAL A 213 -18.80 -10.76 -4.44
CA VAL A 213 -19.27 -11.67 -5.51
C VAL A 213 -19.20 -10.98 -6.87
N LEU A 214 -19.63 -9.72 -6.97
CA LEU A 214 -19.58 -8.94 -8.20
C LEU A 214 -18.14 -8.65 -8.61
N ILE A 215 -17.27 -8.34 -7.64
CA ILE A 215 -15.84 -8.11 -7.89
C ILE A 215 -15.17 -9.41 -8.38
N ILE A 216 -15.53 -10.58 -7.83
CA ILE A 216 -15.04 -11.88 -8.30
C ILE A 216 -15.49 -12.15 -9.73
N ILE A 217 -16.77 -11.96 -10.06
CA ILE A 217 -17.30 -12.14 -11.42
C ILE A 217 -16.55 -11.22 -12.39
N PHE A 218 -16.40 -9.95 -12.02
CA PHE A 218 -15.64 -8.99 -12.81
C PHE A 218 -14.19 -9.42 -13.01
N ARG A 219 -13.50 -9.88 -11.96
CA ARG A 219 -12.11 -10.36 -12.05
C ARG A 219 -11.98 -11.66 -12.84
N LEU A 220 -12.98 -12.53 -12.82
CA LEU A 220 -13.03 -13.77 -13.61
C LEU A 220 -13.09 -13.48 -15.11
N CYS A 221 -13.82 -12.44 -15.52
CA CYS A 221 -13.90 -11.98 -16.91
C CYS A 221 -12.60 -11.33 -17.42
N LEU A 222 -11.71 -10.91 -16.52
CA LEU A 222 -10.45 -10.25 -16.89
C LEU A 222 -9.29 -11.25 -17.02
N PRO A 223 -8.36 -11.04 -17.97
CA PRO A 223 -7.14 -11.83 -18.06
C PRO A 223 -6.15 -11.47 -16.94
N GLU A 224 -5.07 -12.25 -16.84
CA GLU A 224 -3.95 -11.96 -15.94
C GLU A 224 -3.17 -10.71 -16.39
N THR A 225 -2.44 -10.04 -15.49
CA THR A 225 -1.66 -8.84 -15.87
C THR A 225 -0.65 -9.17 -16.97
N ASN A 226 -0.46 -8.24 -17.90
CA ASN A 226 0.42 -8.44 -19.05
C ASN A 226 1.86 -8.59 -18.60
N HIS A 227 2.27 -7.78 -17.61
CA HIS A 227 3.58 -7.89 -17.00
C HIS A 227 3.84 -9.28 -16.40
N PHE A 228 2.85 -9.86 -15.70
CA PHE A 228 2.99 -11.22 -15.16
C PHE A 228 3.03 -12.29 -16.27
N GLN A 229 2.25 -12.13 -17.34
CA GLN A 229 2.26 -13.07 -18.46
C GLN A 229 3.64 -13.11 -19.16
N VAL A 230 4.27 -11.94 -19.38
CA VAL A 230 5.63 -11.86 -19.94
C VAL A 230 6.65 -12.51 -18.99
N MET A 231 6.58 -12.21 -17.68
CA MET A 231 7.46 -12.85 -16.69
C MET A 231 7.27 -14.37 -16.62
N LYS A 232 6.04 -14.84 -16.75
CA LYS A 232 5.73 -16.28 -16.75
C LYS A 232 6.33 -16.95 -17.99
N ALA A 233 6.18 -16.34 -19.16
CA ALA A 233 6.77 -16.83 -20.40
C ALA A 233 8.32 -16.84 -20.35
N GLU A 234 8.94 -15.82 -19.76
CA GLU A 234 10.40 -15.79 -19.51
C GLU A 234 10.84 -16.96 -18.60
N ARG A 235 10.09 -17.23 -17.52
CA ARG A 235 10.35 -18.36 -16.61
C ARG A 235 10.16 -19.72 -17.30
N GLU A 236 9.13 -19.86 -18.12
CA GLU A 236 8.86 -21.09 -18.87
C GLU A 236 9.95 -21.34 -19.93
N ALA A 237 10.39 -20.30 -20.66
CA ALA A 237 11.52 -20.38 -21.58
C ALA A 237 12.81 -20.85 -20.88
N ARG A 238 13.10 -20.29 -19.70
CA ARG A 238 14.23 -20.73 -18.87
C ARG A 238 14.09 -22.17 -18.40
N ALA A 239 12.90 -22.61 -18.00
CA ALA A 239 12.66 -23.99 -17.58
C ALA A 239 12.85 -24.99 -18.74
N HIS A 240 12.42 -24.64 -19.95
CA HIS A 240 12.64 -25.46 -21.15
C HIS A 240 14.12 -25.67 -21.47
N SER A 241 14.99 -24.69 -21.15
CA SER A 241 16.45 -24.85 -21.30
C SER A 241 17.09 -25.82 -20.30
N ILE A 242 16.42 -26.14 -19.18
CA ILE A 242 17.00 -26.91 -18.05
C ILE A 242 16.49 -28.37 -17.99
N GLY A 243 15.59 -28.80 -18.89
CA GLY A 243 15.11 -30.18 -18.99
C GLY A 243 13.90 -30.52 -18.09
N ASN A 244 12.97 -31.33 -18.59
CA ASN A 244 11.57 -31.42 -18.12
C ASN A 244 11.34 -32.23 -16.82
N ASP A 245 12.16 -33.24 -16.49
CA ASP A 245 11.81 -34.22 -15.44
C ASP A 245 11.99 -33.70 -13.99
N HIS A 246 12.70 -32.58 -13.82
CA HIS A 246 12.86 -31.92 -12.52
C HIS A 246 11.98 -30.67 -12.34
N ALA A 247 11.22 -30.26 -13.36
CA ALA A 247 10.69 -28.89 -13.47
C ALA A 247 9.70 -28.45 -12.36
N LYS A 248 8.81 -29.31 -11.86
CA LYS A 248 7.80 -28.91 -10.86
C LYS A 248 8.34 -28.82 -9.42
N ALA A 249 9.11 -29.81 -8.98
CA ALA A 249 9.75 -29.83 -7.66
C ALA A 249 10.96 -28.87 -7.60
N ALA A 250 11.72 -28.77 -8.69
CA ALA A 250 12.73 -27.74 -8.84
C ALA A 250 12.09 -26.35 -8.91
N GLY A 251 10.95 -26.16 -9.56
CA GLY A 251 10.28 -24.85 -9.64
C GLY A 251 9.93 -24.23 -8.29
N LEU A 252 9.45 -25.03 -7.32
CA LEU A 252 9.23 -24.54 -5.95
C LEU A 252 10.55 -24.23 -5.24
N ARG A 253 11.55 -25.12 -5.30
CA ARG A 253 12.86 -24.88 -4.66
C ARG A 253 13.59 -23.69 -5.27
N VAL A 254 13.54 -23.54 -6.59
CA VAL A 254 14.14 -22.43 -7.34
C VAL A 254 13.43 -21.13 -6.98
N PHE A 255 12.09 -21.10 -6.96
CA PHE A 255 11.36 -19.92 -6.50
C PHE A 255 11.72 -19.55 -5.06
N VAL A 256 11.74 -20.51 -4.12
CA VAL A 256 12.09 -20.24 -2.72
C VAL A 256 13.55 -19.78 -2.58
N ARG A 257 14.48 -20.35 -3.36
CA ARG A 257 15.89 -19.94 -3.37
C ARG A 257 16.05 -18.53 -3.95
N ASP A 258 15.42 -18.25 -5.09
CA ASP A 258 15.49 -16.96 -5.78
C ASP A 258 14.78 -15.87 -4.95
N ALA A 259 13.65 -16.21 -4.31
CA ALA A 259 12.97 -15.37 -3.33
C ALA A 259 13.86 -15.09 -2.11
N GLY A 260 14.48 -16.13 -1.53
CA GLY A 260 15.37 -15.98 -0.39
C GLY A 260 16.60 -15.12 -0.72
N ARG A 261 17.14 -15.27 -1.93
CA ARG A 261 18.22 -14.43 -2.46
C ARG A 261 17.77 -12.98 -2.64
N ALA A 262 16.65 -12.75 -3.33
CA ALA A 262 16.10 -11.42 -3.55
C ALA A 262 15.79 -10.72 -2.23
N PHE A 263 15.25 -11.42 -1.23
CA PHE A 263 15.03 -10.86 0.11
C PHE A 263 16.35 -10.53 0.80
N ARG A 264 17.36 -11.41 0.74
CA ARG A 264 18.69 -11.16 1.33
C ARG A 264 19.43 -10.00 0.66
N GLU A 265 19.20 -9.76 -0.63
CA GLU A 265 19.81 -8.63 -1.35
C GLU A 265 19.07 -7.30 -1.08
N ASN A 266 17.77 -7.36 -0.72
CA ASN A 266 16.90 -6.18 -0.55
C ASN A 266 16.39 -5.97 0.88
N TRP A 267 16.95 -6.66 1.89
CA TRP A 267 16.45 -6.60 3.27
C TRP A 267 16.51 -5.19 3.88
N VAL A 268 17.51 -4.38 3.50
CA VAL A 268 17.62 -2.98 3.96
C VAL A 268 16.45 -2.15 3.43
N ILE A 269 16.12 -2.30 2.14
CA ILE A 269 14.96 -1.65 1.53
C ILE A 269 13.69 -2.13 2.22
N PHE A 270 13.56 -3.43 2.47
CA PHE A 270 12.42 -3.98 3.19
C PHE A 270 12.23 -3.34 4.57
N VAL A 271 13.29 -3.26 5.39
CA VAL A 271 13.24 -2.60 6.71
C VAL A 271 12.89 -1.12 6.57
N TYR A 272 13.50 -0.42 5.61
CA TYR A 272 13.16 0.97 5.31
C TYR A 272 11.68 1.15 4.98
N LEU A 273 11.12 0.30 4.11
CA LEU A 273 9.71 0.34 3.72
C LEU A 273 8.77 0.05 4.90
N VAL A 274 9.12 -0.88 5.79
CA VAL A 274 8.34 -1.14 7.02
C VAL A 274 8.34 0.08 7.94
N VAL A 275 9.50 0.70 8.16
CA VAL A 275 9.64 1.90 9.01
C VAL A 275 8.89 3.08 8.41
N LEU A 276 8.99 3.25 7.09
CA LEU A 276 8.25 4.27 6.35
C LEU A 276 6.74 4.05 6.48
N MET A 277 6.25 2.83 6.19
CA MET A 277 4.84 2.46 6.33
C MET A 277 4.33 2.64 7.76
N THR A 278 5.17 2.42 8.77
CA THR A 278 4.80 2.69 10.17
C THR A 278 4.48 4.17 10.37
N GLY A 279 5.35 5.07 9.91
CA GLY A 279 5.13 6.52 10.01
C GLY A 279 3.88 6.98 9.27
N TYR A 280 3.65 6.46 8.07
CA TYR A 280 2.49 6.81 7.24
C TYR A 280 1.17 6.38 7.87
N ASN A 281 1.11 5.15 8.38
CA ASN A 281 -0.06 4.68 9.11
C ASN A 281 -0.25 5.46 10.41
N SER A 282 0.83 5.80 11.11
CA SER A 282 0.76 6.64 12.32
C SER A 282 0.24 8.03 12.00
N CYS A 283 0.48 8.56 10.80
CA CYS A 283 -0.05 9.85 10.36
C CYS A 283 -1.57 9.81 10.19
N SER A 284 -2.08 8.75 9.56
CA SER A 284 -3.52 8.52 9.41
C SER A 284 -4.21 8.35 10.78
N HIS A 285 -3.70 7.45 11.62
CA HIS A 285 -4.24 7.21 12.97
C HIS A 285 -4.11 8.44 13.89
N GLY A 286 -2.99 9.16 13.79
CA GLY A 286 -2.73 10.38 14.53
C GLY A 286 -3.70 11.51 14.19
N SER A 287 -4.11 11.61 12.92
CA SER A 287 -5.00 12.67 12.46
C SER A 287 -6.48 12.36 12.62
N GLN A 288 -6.88 11.08 12.63
CA GLN A 288 -8.29 10.67 12.51
C GLN A 288 -8.90 10.07 13.80
N ASP A 289 -8.17 9.23 14.54
CA ASP A 289 -8.75 8.37 15.59
C ASP A 289 -9.47 9.15 16.71
N PHE A 290 -8.80 10.16 17.27
CA PHE A 290 -9.34 10.98 18.36
C PHE A 290 -9.94 12.31 17.91
N TYR A 291 -9.95 12.58 16.59
CA TYR A 291 -10.44 13.87 16.09
C TYR A 291 -11.93 14.10 16.35
N PRO A 292 -12.84 13.11 16.14
CA PRO A 292 -14.25 13.26 16.51
C PRO A 292 -14.45 13.52 18.01
N THR A 293 -13.65 12.88 18.87
CA THR A 293 -13.66 13.09 20.32
C THR A 293 -13.21 14.50 20.66
N TYR A 294 -12.14 15.00 20.03
CA TYR A 294 -11.70 16.39 20.15
C TYR A 294 -12.82 17.39 19.76
N LEU A 295 -13.49 17.17 18.63
CA LEU A 295 -14.59 18.03 18.17
C LEU A 295 -15.76 18.06 19.16
N LYS A 296 -16.13 16.90 19.70
CA LYS A 296 -17.27 16.78 20.63
C LYS A 296 -16.93 17.32 22.01
N ASP A 297 -15.81 16.90 22.59
CA ASP A 297 -15.47 17.25 23.96
C ASP A 297 -14.87 18.65 24.05
N GLN A 298 -13.88 18.99 23.25
CA GLN A 298 -13.22 20.30 23.41
C GLN A 298 -13.92 21.43 22.69
N VAL A 299 -14.32 21.17 21.44
CA VAL A 299 -14.90 22.20 20.60
C VAL A 299 -16.41 22.34 20.88
N GLY A 300 -17.03 21.32 21.48
CA GLY A 300 -18.46 21.34 21.82
C GLY A 300 -19.37 21.18 20.60
N MET A 301 -18.87 20.56 19.53
CA MET A 301 -19.63 20.35 18.30
C MET A 301 -20.75 19.33 18.48
N ASN A 302 -21.90 19.62 17.89
CA ASN A 302 -23.01 18.67 17.84
C ASN A 302 -22.67 17.49 16.90
N ALA A 303 -23.43 16.40 17.00
CA ALA A 303 -23.16 15.19 16.21
C ALA A 303 -23.20 15.44 14.69
N THR A 304 -24.10 16.31 14.22
CA THR A 304 -24.22 16.66 12.80
C THR A 304 -22.96 17.36 12.30
N ASN A 305 -22.49 18.38 13.00
CA ASN A 305 -21.31 19.16 12.62
C ASN A 305 -20.04 18.31 12.68
N THR A 306 -19.89 17.44 13.70
CA THR A 306 -18.76 16.50 13.79
C THR A 306 -18.71 15.59 12.57
N THR A 307 -19.85 15.01 12.18
CA THR A 307 -19.93 14.17 10.97
C THR A 307 -19.62 14.98 9.71
N THR A 308 -20.16 16.19 9.56
CA THR A 308 -19.87 17.05 8.40
C THR A 308 -18.38 17.36 8.29
N ILE A 309 -17.72 17.73 9.40
CA ILE A 309 -16.30 18.03 9.43
C ILE A 309 -15.47 16.80 9.03
N THR A 310 -15.78 15.62 9.59
CA THR A 310 -15.08 14.37 9.25
C THR A 310 -15.26 14.01 7.78
N VAL A 311 -16.48 14.12 7.22
CA VAL A 311 -16.73 13.84 5.80
C VAL A 311 -15.96 14.79 4.89
N VAL A 312 -15.95 16.09 5.21
CA VAL A 312 -15.15 17.07 4.45
C VAL A 312 -13.65 16.75 4.53
N GLY A 313 -13.16 16.28 5.68
CA GLY A 313 -11.80 15.77 5.82
C GLY A 313 -11.50 14.62 4.88
N GLN A 314 -12.38 13.62 4.79
CA GLN A 314 -12.20 12.48 3.86
C GLN A 314 -12.22 12.92 2.39
N VAL A 315 -13.03 13.92 2.03
CA VAL A 315 -12.99 14.54 0.69
C VAL A 315 -11.66 15.26 0.46
N GLY A 316 -11.14 15.96 1.47
CA GLY A 316 -9.82 16.57 1.45
C GLY A 316 -8.73 15.53 1.17
N ALA A 317 -8.73 14.41 1.90
CA ALA A 317 -7.81 13.29 1.68
C ALA A 317 -7.90 12.76 0.25
N LEU A 318 -9.12 12.52 -0.27
CA LEU A 318 -9.36 12.03 -1.63
C LEU A 318 -8.75 12.92 -2.70
N LEU A 319 -8.99 14.23 -2.59
CA LEU A 319 -8.45 15.22 -3.52
C LEU A 319 -6.93 15.37 -3.36
N GLY A 320 -6.44 15.31 -2.12
CA GLY A 320 -5.02 15.30 -1.78
C GLY A 320 -4.27 14.18 -2.45
N GLY A 321 -4.71 12.93 -2.24
CA GLY A 321 -4.08 11.74 -2.80
C GLY A 321 -4.01 11.77 -4.32
N CYS A 322 -5.10 12.11 -5.00
CA CYS A 322 -5.12 12.23 -6.45
C CYS A 322 -4.19 13.35 -6.97
N THR A 323 -4.26 14.53 -6.35
CA THR A 323 -3.53 15.72 -6.82
C THR A 323 -2.02 15.57 -6.59
N ILE A 324 -1.62 15.19 -5.38
CA ILE A 324 -0.21 14.99 -5.02
C ILE A 324 0.35 13.74 -5.73
N GLY A 325 -0.46 12.69 -5.90
CA GLY A 325 -0.12 11.53 -6.73
C GLY A 325 0.25 11.93 -8.16
N TYR A 326 -0.56 12.78 -8.80
CA TYR A 326 -0.26 13.32 -10.13
C TYR A 326 0.98 14.22 -10.15
N ILE A 327 1.09 15.16 -9.21
CA ILE A 327 2.24 16.08 -9.07
C ILE A 327 3.56 15.29 -8.91
N SER A 328 3.50 14.16 -8.22
CA SER A 328 4.66 13.31 -7.97
C SER A 328 5.27 12.67 -9.21
N THR A 329 4.51 12.56 -10.31
CA THR A 329 5.04 12.09 -11.60
C THR A 329 6.02 13.10 -12.21
N PHE A 330 5.89 14.40 -11.88
CA PHE A 330 6.72 15.47 -12.45
C PHE A 330 7.81 15.95 -11.49
N PHE A 331 7.53 16.09 -10.19
CA PHE A 331 8.55 16.57 -9.26
C PHE A 331 9.38 15.45 -8.64
N GLY A 332 9.05 14.18 -8.94
CA GLY A 332 9.59 13.01 -8.27
C GLY A 332 8.75 12.64 -7.05
N ARG A 333 8.73 11.35 -6.72
CA ARG A 333 7.92 10.78 -5.64
C ARG A 333 8.37 11.36 -4.30
N ARG A 334 9.68 11.31 -4.04
CA ARG A 334 10.26 11.65 -2.74
C ARG A 334 10.18 13.15 -2.44
N LEU A 335 10.58 13.99 -3.39
CA LEU A 335 10.53 15.46 -3.22
C LEU A 335 9.11 15.93 -2.92
N THR A 336 8.14 15.40 -3.68
CA THR A 336 6.72 15.73 -3.49
C THR A 336 6.25 15.37 -2.08
N MET A 337 6.54 14.15 -1.61
CA MET A 337 6.17 13.73 -0.26
C MET A 337 6.85 14.55 0.84
N LEU A 338 8.11 14.95 0.66
CA LEU A 338 8.83 15.82 1.60
C LEU A 338 8.20 17.21 1.72
N VAL A 339 7.85 17.82 0.59
CA VAL A 339 7.18 19.14 0.56
C VAL A 339 5.85 19.06 1.29
N VAL A 340 5.07 18.00 1.05
CA VAL A 340 3.78 17.84 1.72
C VAL A 340 3.95 17.55 3.22
N CYS A 341 5.03 16.86 3.66
CA CYS A 341 5.33 16.72 5.09
C CYS A 341 5.58 18.08 5.77
N ILE A 342 6.26 19.00 5.09
CA ILE A 342 6.49 20.37 5.61
C ILE A 342 5.17 21.14 5.69
N ILE A 343 4.35 21.08 4.63
CA ILE A 343 3.06 21.78 4.57
C ILE A 343 2.09 21.22 5.61
N GLY A 344 1.94 19.90 5.71
CA GLY A 344 1.11 19.24 6.72
C GLY A 344 1.57 19.56 8.14
N GLY A 345 2.89 19.50 8.39
CA GLY A 345 3.46 19.92 9.68
C GLY A 345 3.13 21.38 10.04
N ALA A 346 3.12 22.29 9.06
CA ALA A 346 2.77 23.69 9.26
C ALA A 346 1.27 23.95 9.49
N LEU A 347 0.40 23.03 9.04
CA LEU A 347 -1.06 23.14 9.17
C LEU A 347 -1.60 22.62 10.51
N ILE A 348 -0.81 21.86 11.28
CA ILE A 348 -1.18 21.33 12.61
C ILE A 348 -1.78 22.39 13.56
N PRO A 349 -1.23 23.61 13.71
CA PRO A 349 -1.83 24.61 14.60
C PRO A 349 -3.22 25.03 14.14
N ALA A 350 -3.44 25.17 12.82
CA ALA A 350 -4.76 25.46 12.27
C ALA A 350 -5.75 24.30 12.50
N TYR A 351 -5.26 23.05 12.41
CA TYR A 351 -6.06 21.85 12.64
C TYR A 351 -6.53 21.67 14.09
N THR A 352 -5.71 22.11 15.07
CA THR A 352 -5.89 21.79 16.50
C THR A 352 -6.25 22.98 17.39
N MET A 353 -6.01 24.23 16.95
CA MET A 353 -6.25 25.44 17.78
C MET A 353 -7.54 26.18 17.42
N VAL A 354 -8.09 25.98 16.22
CA VAL A 354 -9.34 26.64 15.81
C VAL A 354 -10.52 26.03 16.58
N ARG A 355 -11.51 26.85 16.94
CA ARG A 355 -12.69 26.44 17.75
C ARG A 355 -14.04 26.77 17.08
N SER A 356 -14.03 27.27 15.85
CA SER A 356 -15.21 27.66 15.07
C SER A 356 -15.46 26.74 13.87
N MET A 357 -16.54 26.97 13.12
CA MET A 357 -16.81 26.28 11.84
C MET A 357 -15.71 26.47 10.79
N SER A 358 -14.79 27.42 10.98
CA SER A 358 -13.58 27.54 10.15
C SER A 358 -12.69 26.29 10.19
N LEU A 359 -12.88 25.42 11.21
CA LEU A 359 -12.26 24.09 11.27
C LEU A 359 -12.51 23.24 10.02
N VAL A 360 -13.63 23.44 9.32
CA VAL A 360 -13.93 22.70 8.08
C VAL A 360 -12.80 22.88 7.04
N ALA A 361 -12.31 24.12 6.86
CA ALA A 361 -11.23 24.39 5.92
C ALA A 361 -9.89 23.82 6.43
N SER A 362 -9.58 24.00 7.71
CA SER A 362 -8.35 23.46 8.31
C SER A 362 -8.29 21.93 8.23
N VAL A 363 -9.41 21.26 8.47
CA VAL A 363 -9.54 19.79 8.38
C VAL A 363 -9.42 19.32 6.95
N PHE A 364 -10.02 20.04 6.00
CA PHE A 364 -9.88 19.75 4.58
C PHE A 364 -8.41 19.79 4.16
N PHE A 365 -7.67 20.87 4.48
CA PHE A 365 -6.28 21.02 4.06
C PHE A 365 -5.31 20.09 4.80
N GLU A 366 -5.52 19.84 6.10
CA GLU A 366 -4.71 18.86 6.83
C GLU A 366 -4.89 17.47 6.24
N GLN A 367 -6.15 17.04 6.04
CA GLN A 367 -6.42 15.74 5.43
C GLN A 367 -6.01 15.68 3.96
N PHE A 368 -6.04 16.79 3.22
CA PHE A 368 -5.43 16.89 1.90
C PHE A 368 -3.93 16.60 1.94
N CYS A 369 -3.21 17.09 2.95
CA CYS A 369 -1.79 16.75 3.13
C CYS A 369 -1.60 15.29 3.55
N VAL A 370 -2.40 14.78 4.49
CA VAL A 370 -2.34 13.37 4.92
C VAL A 370 -2.59 12.42 3.73
N GLY A 371 -3.72 12.58 3.02
CA GLY A 371 -4.04 11.81 1.83
C GLY A 371 -3.06 12.05 0.68
N GLY A 372 -2.56 13.29 0.56
CA GLY A 372 -1.57 13.66 -0.44
C GLY A 372 -0.24 12.92 -0.29
N VAL A 373 0.25 12.76 0.93
CA VAL A 373 1.45 11.97 1.19
C VAL A 373 1.24 10.50 0.87
N TRP A 374 0.04 9.95 1.13
CA TRP A 374 -0.35 8.60 0.74
C TRP A 374 -0.48 8.38 -0.77
N GLY A 375 -0.80 9.40 -1.55
CA GLY A 375 -1.09 9.24 -2.98
C GLY A 375 0.05 8.57 -3.80
N PRO A 376 1.30 9.06 -3.71
CA PRO A 376 2.45 8.44 -4.37
C PRO A 376 2.90 7.10 -3.77
N MET A 377 2.35 6.65 -2.64
CA MET A 377 2.93 5.54 -1.87
C MET A 377 2.78 4.17 -2.51
N PRO A 378 1.61 3.75 -3.02
CA PRO A 378 1.48 2.46 -3.67
C PRO A 378 2.49 2.29 -4.81
N ILE A 379 2.66 3.32 -5.65
CA ILE A 379 3.66 3.28 -6.71
C ILE A 379 5.10 3.33 -6.17
N HIS A 380 5.37 4.14 -5.14
CA HIS A 380 6.69 4.19 -4.51
C HIS A 380 7.11 2.82 -3.94
N LEU A 381 6.17 2.07 -3.35
CA LEU A 381 6.41 0.70 -2.89
C LEU A 381 6.72 -0.24 -4.06
N LEU A 382 5.99 -0.13 -5.17
CA LEU A 382 6.16 -0.98 -6.36
C LEU A 382 7.50 -0.71 -7.06
N GLU A 383 7.91 0.56 -7.17
CA GLU A 383 9.18 1.00 -7.76
C GLU A 383 10.39 0.53 -6.91
N LEU A 384 10.28 0.56 -5.58
CA LEU A 384 11.34 0.09 -4.68
C LEU A 384 11.35 -1.42 -4.47
N SER A 385 10.29 -2.12 -4.86
CA SER A 385 10.19 -3.56 -4.68
C SER A 385 10.76 -4.32 -5.88
N PRO A 386 11.62 -5.33 -5.65
CA PRO A 386 12.17 -6.15 -6.71
C PRO A 386 11.05 -6.90 -7.42
N ILE A 387 11.07 -6.88 -8.75
CA ILE A 387 10.04 -7.45 -9.64
C ILE A 387 9.64 -8.89 -9.22
N ALA A 388 10.60 -9.71 -8.79
CA ALA A 388 10.37 -11.10 -8.41
C ALA A 388 9.55 -11.30 -7.14
N LEU A 389 9.60 -10.35 -6.20
CA LEU A 389 8.91 -10.38 -4.90
C LEU A 389 8.04 -9.13 -4.69
N ARG A 390 7.64 -8.51 -5.79
CA ARG A 390 6.99 -7.20 -5.76
C ARG A 390 5.69 -7.25 -4.96
N THR A 391 4.87 -8.28 -5.16
CA THR A 391 3.60 -8.39 -4.42
C THR A 391 3.84 -8.66 -2.94
N VAL A 392 4.76 -9.58 -2.61
CA VAL A 392 5.12 -9.88 -1.21
C VAL A 392 5.64 -8.63 -0.51
N MET A 393 6.59 -7.92 -1.10
CA MET A 393 7.21 -6.77 -0.45
C MET A 393 6.22 -5.63 -0.25
N VAL A 394 5.40 -5.29 -1.26
CA VAL A 394 4.36 -4.26 -1.13
C VAL A 394 3.35 -4.65 -0.04
N GLY A 395 2.80 -5.86 -0.10
CA GLY A 395 1.79 -6.32 0.86
C GLY A 395 2.33 -6.41 2.29
N LEU A 396 3.50 -7.03 2.46
CA LEU A 396 4.07 -7.29 3.78
C LEU A 396 4.56 -6.01 4.47
N THR A 397 5.20 -5.10 3.72
CA THR A 397 5.67 -3.82 4.29
C THR A 397 4.51 -2.96 4.75
N TYR A 398 3.40 -2.93 3.98
CA TYR A 398 2.17 -2.25 4.37
C TYR A 398 1.58 -2.84 5.66
N GLN A 399 1.45 -4.17 5.76
CA GLN A 399 0.86 -4.79 6.96
C GLN A 399 1.75 -4.73 8.20
N LEU A 400 3.08 -4.85 8.05
CA LEU A 400 4.00 -4.65 9.16
C LEU A 400 4.03 -3.18 9.61
N GLY A 401 3.88 -2.24 8.68
CA GLY A 401 3.72 -0.82 9.01
C GLY A 401 2.41 -0.54 9.78
N ASN A 402 1.30 -1.15 9.36
CA ASN A 402 0.04 -1.13 10.10
C ASN A 402 0.23 -1.67 11.53
N LEU A 403 0.92 -2.79 11.68
CA LEU A 403 1.21 -3.39 12.98
C LEU A 403 2.08 -2.47 13.84
N GLY A 404 3.13 -1.87 13.28
CA GLY A 404 3.97 -0.89 13.97
C GLY A 404 3.17 0.34 14.44
N SER A 405 2.19 0.76 13.62
CA SER A 405 1.32 1.89 13.92
C SER A 405 0.16 1.55 14.88
N SER A 406 -0.12 0.28 15.17
CA SER A 406 -1.26 -0.13 16.01
C SER A 406 -1.24 0.49 17.42
N ALA A 407 -0.05 0.83 17.93
CA ALA A 407 0.12 1.51 19.20
C ALA A 407 -0.23 3.00 19.18
N SER A 408 -0.51 3.61 18.02
CA SER A 408 -0.72 5.06 17.87
C SER A 408 -1.87 5.58 18.72
N ALA A 409 -3.02 4.89 18.72
CA ALA A 409 -4.16 5.27 19.53
C ALA A 409 -3.85 5.17 21.04
N THR A 410 -3.15 4.11 21.45
CA THR A 410 -2.72 3.92 22.84
C THR A 410 -1.75 5.00 23.29
N ILE A 411 -0.76 5.34 22.45
CA ILE A 411 0.20 6.42 22.69
C ILE A 411 -0.54 7.75 22.88
N GLN A 412 -1.49 8.07 21.99
CA GLN A 412 -2.30 9.27 22.10
C GLN A 412 -3.14 9.29 23.39
N SER A 413 -3.76 8.18 23.77
CA SER A 413 -4.52 8.09 25.03
C SER A 413 -3.64 8.35 26.26
N ILE A 414 -2.45 7.72 26.32
CA ILE A 414 -1.49 7.88 27.44
C ILE A 414 -0.96 9.32 27.51
N ILE A 415 -0.67 9.95 26.37
CA ILE A 415 -0.29 11.37 26.33
C ILE A 415 -1.46 12.23 26.80
N GLY A 416 -2.69 11.89 26.41
CA GLY A 416 -3.92 12.58 26.83
C GLY A 416 -4.10 12.62 28.34
N GLU A 417 -3.79 11.52 29.05
CA GLU A 417 -3.85 11.45 30.52
C GLU A 417 -2.99 12.51 31.22
N ARG A 418 -1.92 12.99 30.56
CA ARG A 418 -1.06 14.06 31.08
C ARG A 418 -1.67 15.46 30.96
N PHE A 419 -2.73 15.62 30.19
CA PHE A 419 -3.41 16.90 29.95
C PHE A 419 -4.90 16.81 30.30
N PRO A 420 -5.28 16.66 31.59
CA PRO A 420 -6.69 16.60 31.98
C PRO A 420 -7.40 17.95 31.79
N LEU A 421 -8.62 17.90 31.27
CA LEU A 421 -9.56 19.01 31.24
C LEU A 421 -10.54 18.91 32.42
N PRO A 422 -11.21 20.01 32.81
CA PRO A 422 -12.27 19.97 33.80
C PRO A 422 -13.34 18.91 33.45
N PRO A 423 -13.87 18.17 34.43
CA PRO A 423 -14.88 17.14 34.17
C PRO A 423 -16.09 17.71 33.44
N GLY A 424 -16.59 16.97 32.44
CA GLY A 424 -17.80 17.36 31.72
C GLY A 424 -19.07 17.13 32.55
N ALA A 425 -20.23 17.47 31.98
CA ALA A 425 -21.52 17.07 32.54
C ALA A 425 -21.53 15.55 32.82
N HIS A 426 -21.98 15.16 34.02
CA HIS A 426 -21.95 13.79 34.55
C HIS A 426 -20.58 13.23 34.99
N GLY A 427 -19.56 14.07 35.22
CA GLY A 427 -18.30 13.64 35.84
C GLY A 427 -17.40 12.79 34.94
N LYS A 428 -17.64 12.79 33.62
CA LYS A 428 -16.75 12.14 32.65
C LYS A 428 -15.39 12.85 32.61
N LYS A 429 -14.31 12.07 32.75
CA LYS A 429 -12.93 12.53 32.53
C LYS A 429 -12.77 12.95 31.06
N ARG A 430 -12.17 14.12 30.84
CA ARG A 430 -11.91 14.68 29.50
C ARG A 430 -10.45 15.09 29.44
N PHE A 431 -9.86 15.02 28.26
CA PHE A 431 -8.44 15.28 28.05
C PHE A 431 -8.20 16.29 26.92
N ASP A 432 -7.03 16.92 26.96
CA ASP A 432 -6.63 17.90 25.96
C ASP A 432 -6.14 17.25 24.63
N TYR A 433 -7.00 16.45 23.99
CA TYR A 433 -6.75 15.84 22.67
C TYR A 433 -6.28 16.79 21.57
N GLY A 434 -6.65 18.08 21.58
CA GLY A 434 -6.09 19.05 20.63
C GLY A 434 -4.56 19.15 20.73
N LYS A 435 -4.02 19.23 21.96
CA LYS A 435 -2.56 19.20 22.19
C LYS A 435 -1.94 17.84 21.91
N VAL A 436 -2.62 16.76 22.27
CA VAL A 436 -2.14 15.39 22.02
C VAL A 436 -1.94 15.17 20.53
N ILE A 437 -2.96 15.50 19.72
CA ILE A 437 -2.93 15.37 18.26
C ILE A 437 -1.80 16.25 17.71
N ALA A 438 -1.65 17.49 18.18
CA ALA A 438 -0.58 18.38 17.72
C ALA A 438 0.83 17.82 17.99
N ILE A 439 1.07 17.31 19.20
CA ILE A 439 2.38 16.75 19.59
C ILE A 439 2.65 15.47 18.78
N PHE A 440 1.67 14.57 18.73
CA PHE A 440 1.82 13.28 18.06
C PHE A 440 2.01 13.46 16.56
N MET A 441 1.15 14.23 15.89
CA MET A 441 1.29 14.51 14.47
C MET A 441 2.59 15.27 14.15
N GLY A 442 3.00 16.23 14.97
CA GLY A 442 4.27 16.93 14.78
C GLY A 442 5.46 15.98 14.79
N ALA A 443 5.47 15.03 15.73
CA ALA A 443 6.49 13.99 15.80
C ALA A 443 6.44 13.04 14.59
N VAL A 444 5.25 12.62 14.16
CA VAL A 444 5.07 11.72 13.01
C VAL A 444 5.48 12.39 11.69
N TRP A 445 5.09 13.64 11.45
CA TRP A 445 5.51 14.39 10.27
C TRP A 445 7.04 14.58 10.23
N ALA A 446 7.67 14.88 11.36
CA ALA A 446 9.13 14.97 11.46
C ALA A 446 9.81 13.60 11.22
N PHE A 447 9.24 12.53 11.76
CA PHE A 447 9.70 11.15 11.53
C PHE A 447 9.62 10.79 10.04
N MET A 448 8.47 11.04 9.39
CA MET A 448 8.28 10.78 7.97
C MET A 448 9.24 11.61 7.13
N PHE A 449 9.39 12.90 7.44
CA PHE A 449 10.35 13.77 6.76
C PHE A 449 11.78 13.22 6.86
N PHE A 450 12.21 12.80 8.05
CA PHE A 450 13.54 12.26 8.26
C PHE A 450 13.78 10.99 7.42
N PHE A 451 12.88 10.01 7.49
CA PHE A 451 13.05 8.76 6.74
C PHE A 451 12.91 8.97 5.23
N LEU A 452 11.99 9.81 4.76
CA LEU A 452 11.88 10.17 3.34
C LEU A 452 13.13 10.88 2.84
N PHE A 453 13.70 11.80 3.63
CA PHE A 453 14.87 12.56 3.21
C PHE A 453 16.11 11.66 3.03
N TRP A 454 16.22 10.61 3.85
CA TRP A 454 17.31 9.62 3.79
C TRP A 454 16.97 8.38 2.94
N GLY A 455 15.70 8.24 2.53
CA GLY A 455 15.16 7.05 1.88
C GLY A 455 15.30 6.95 0.35
N PRO A 456 15.48 5.76 -0.22
CA PRO A 456 15.65 5.62 -1.67
C PRO A 456 14.56 6.27 -2.52
N GLU A 457 14.93 6.68 -3.72
CA GLU A 457 14.00 6.92 -4.81
C GLU A 457 14.59 6.27 -6.05
N MET A 458 13.73 5.76 -6.94
CA MET A 458 14.14 5.25 -8.24
C MET A 458 14.90 6.34 -9.00
N SER A 459 16.08 6.00 -9.54
CA SER A 459 16.90 6.96 -10.27
C SER A 459 16.22 7.39 -11.58
N GLN A 460 16.63 8.53 -12.14
CA GLN A 460 16.03 8.99 -13.39
C GLN A 460 16.28 8.03 -14.55
N GLU A 461 17.49 7.47 -14.62
CA GLU A 461 17.85 6.48 -15.64
C GLU A 461 16.95 5.25 -15.55
N GLU A 462 16.75 4.69 -14.36
CA GLU A 462 15.86 3.54 -14.16
C GLU A 462 14.40 3.87 -14.54
N ARG A 463 13.94 5.10 -14.26
CA ARG A 463 12.59 5.54 -14.66
C ARG A 463 12.43 5.61 -16.17
N ASP A 464 13.43 6.15 -16.85
CA ASP A 464 13.42 6.29 -18.31
C ASP A 464 13.49 4.89 -18.96
N GLU A 465 14.31 3.98 -18.42
CA GLU A 465 14.34 2.56 -18.82
C GLU A 465 12.98 1.86 -18.65
N GLU A 466 12.31 2.03 -17.50
CA GLU A 466 10.98 1.44 -17.29
C GLU A 466 9.92 2.04 -18.22
N ALA A 467 9.99 3.35 -18.50
CA ALA A 467 9.10 4.01 -19.43
C ALA A 467 9.30 3.48 -20.86
N GLU A 468 10.56 3.31 -21.29
CA GLU A 468 10.90 2.73 -22.59
C GLU A 468 10.46 1.26 -22.70
N ASP A 469 10.67 0.45 -21.67
CA ASP A 469 10.22 -0.94 -21.61
C ASP A 469 8.69 -1.04 -21.71
N SER A 470 7.96 -0.16 -21.03
CA SER A 470 6.49 -0.08 -21.10
C SER A 470 6.02 0.29 -22.50
N MET A 471 6.61 1.32 -23.11
CA MET A 471 6.26 1.76 -24.48
C MET A 471 6.61 0.69 -25.52
N ARG A 472 7.74 0.00 -25.35
CA ARG A 472 8.15 -1.11 -26.21
C ARG A 472 7.15 -2.26 -26.14
N LEU A 473 6.71 -2.61 -24.93
CA LEU A 473 5.71 -3.66 -24.72
C LEU A 473 4.39 -3.29 -25.41
N GLU A 474 3.93 -2.05 -25.28
CA GLU A 474 2.71 -1.59 -25.96
C GLU A 474 2.85 -1.59 -27.49
N ARG A 475 4.00 -1.14 -28.03
CA ARG A 475 4.29 -1.19 -29.46
C ARG A 475 4.25 -2.61 -30.01
N LEU A 476 4.94 -3.55 -29.36
CA LEU A 476 4.96 -4.96 -29.78
C LEU A 476 3.56 -5.58 -29.76
N ARG A 477 2.71 -5.21 -28.80
CA ARG A 477 1.31 -5.65 -28.76
C ARG A 477 0.47 -5.03 -29.88
N ALA A 478 0.68 -3.76 -30.21
CA ALA A 478 0.03 -3.10 -31.34
C ALA A 478 0.43 -3.73 -32.68
N GLU A 479 1.66 -4.23 -32.78
CA GLU A 479 2.17 -5.00 -33.93
C GLU A 479 1.67 -6.46 -33.97
N GLY A 480 0.92 -6.90 -32.96
CA GLY A 480 0.32 -8.24 -32.90
C GLY A 480 1.21 -9.34 -32.33
N VAL A 481 2.37 -9.00 -31.77
CA VAL A 481 3.30 -9.96 -31.15
C VAL A 481 2.68 -10.53 -29.87
N SER A 482 2.73 -11.87 -29.72
CA SER A 482 2.16 -12.52 -28.54
C SER A 482 3.00 -12.24 -27.28
N LEU A 483 2.36 -12.14 -26.12
CA LEU A 483 3.06 -11.92 -24.84
C LEU A 483 4.07 -13.04 -24.52
N ALA A 484 3.82 -14.25 -25.04
CA ALA A 484 4.72 -15.38 -24.92
C ALA A 484 6.02 -15.18 -25.71
N GLU A 485 5.92 -14.69 -26.95
CA GLU A 485 7.07 -14.35 -27.78
C GLU A 485 7.90 -13.22 -27.16
N ILE A 486 7.25 -12.18 -26.62
CA ILE A 486 7.94 -11.08 -25.92
C ILE A 486 8.76 -11.62 -24.73
N GLY A 487 8.17 -12.52 -23.93
CA GLY A 487 8.87 -13.15 -22.81
C GLY A 487 10.06 -14.01 -23.24
N GLN A 488 9.92 -14.76 -24.35
CA GLN A 488 11.02 -15.54 -24.94
C GLN A 488 12.15 -14.63 -25.45
N GLN A 489 11.82 -13.54 -26.13
CA GLN A 489 12.80 -12.55 -26.60
C GLN A 489 13.55 -11.91 -25.43
N ARG A 490 12.87 -11.62 -24.32
CA ARG A 490 13.51 -11.07 -23.11
C ARG A 490 14.52 -12.04 -22.50
N TYR A 491 14.19 -13.34 -22.48
CA TYR A 491 15.12 -14.40 -22.06
C TYR A 491 16.34 -14.48 -22.99
N LEU A 492 16.13 -14.50 -24.31
CA LEU A 492 17.20 -14.57 -25.30
C LEU A 492 18.12 -13.34 -25.26
N GLY A 493 17.56 -12.13 -25.06
CA GLY A 493 18.33 -10.90 -24.92
C GLY A 493 19.26 -10.90 -23.69
N LYS A 494 18.77 -11.37 -22.53
CA LYS A 494 19.61 -11.54 -21.32
C LYS A 494 20.65 -12.65 -21.47
N GLY A 495 20.34 -13.69 -22.24
CA GLY A 495 21.28 -14.79 -22.53
C GLY A 495 22.52 -14.33 -23.31
N VAL A 496 22.42 -13.27 -24.11
CA VAL A 496 23.57 -12.68 -24.80
C VAL A 496 24.48 -11.93 -23.82
N ASP A 497 23.93 -11.18 -22.87
CA ASP A 497 24.72 -10.47 -21.86
C ASP A 497 25.33 -11.43 -20.81
N GLU A 498 24.61 -12.44 -20.36
CA GLU A 498 25.16 -13.46 -19.43
C GLU A 498 26.21 -14.35 -20.12
N ALA A 499 26.06 -14.66 -21.41
CA ALA A 499 27.07 -15.43 -22.16
C ALA A 499 28.38 -14.63 -22.41
N VAL A 500 28.33 -13.30 -22.37
CA VAL A 500 29.52 -12.45 -22.43
C VAL A 500 30.22 -12.38 -21.05
N VAL A 501 29.46 -12.48 -19.96
CA VAL A 501 30.02 -12.52 -18.59
C VAL A 501 30.63 -13.88 -18.25
N ASP A 502 30.03 -14.99 -18.71
CA ASP A 502 30.53 -16.36 -18.43
C ASP A 502 31.71 -16.78 -19.35
N ARG A 503 31.99 -16.01 -20.41
CA ARG A 503 33.21 -16.17 -21.23
C ARG A 503 34.39 -15.31 -20.75
N GLY A 504 34.23 -14.54 -19.67
CA GLY A 504 35.24 -13.64 -19.12
C GLY A 504 36.24 -14.27 -18.14
N THR A 505 36.10 -15.54 -17.78
CA THR A 505 37.04 -16.24 -16.89
C THR A 505 37.60 -17.50 -17.55
N GLY A 506 38.46 -17.30 -18.55
CA GLY A 506 39.46 -18.27 -19.00
C GLY A 506 40.86 -17.67 -18.79
N PRO A 507 41.87 -18.46 -18.38
CA PRO A 507 43.15 -17.92 -17.93
C PRO A 507 43.86 -17.15 -19.05
N GLN A 508 44.27 -15.92 -18.72
CA GLN A 508 45.29 -15.18 -19.45
C GLN A 508 46.60 -16.00 -19.40
N ASP A 509 47.06 -16.50 -20.54
CA ASP A 509 48.45 -16.88 -20.78
C ASP A 509 48.75 -16.67 -22.26
N SER A 510 49.00 -15.41 -22.63
CA SER A 510 49.63 -15.05 -23.90
C SER A 510 50.65 -13.95 -23.64
N GLU A 511 51.76 -14.31 -23.00
CA GLU A 511 52.93 -13.43 -22.86
C GLU A 511 54.22 -14.26 -22.83
N LYS A 512 54.62 -14.81 -24.00
CA LYS A 512 56.02 -15.20 -24.29
C LYS A 512 56.30 -15.12 -25.80
N ALA A 513 56.63 -13.93 -26.26
CA ALA A 513 57.32 -13.74 -27.53
C ALA A 513 58.09 -12.41 -27.52
N GLU A 514 59.16 -12.33 -26.74
CA GLU A 514 60.30 -11.43 -26.99
C GLU A 514 61.42 -11.71 -25.98
N THR A 515 62.48 -12.38 -26.44
CA THR A 515 63.91 -12.17 -26.12
C THR A 515 64.70 -13.45 -26.40
N ALA A 516 65.36 -13.52 -27.56
CA ALA A 516 66.63 -14.25 -27.75
C ALA A 516 67.23 -13.88 -29.13
N HIS A 517 68.13 -12.89 -29.13
CA HIS A 517 69.23 -12.80 -30.09
C HIS A 517 70.45 -13.53 -29.50
N VAL A 518 71.43 -13.87 -30.35
CA VAL A 518 72.66 -14.67 -30.13
C VAL A 518 72.37 -16.18 -30.31
N GLU A 519 72.85 -16.88 -31.33
CA GLU A 519 74.12 -16.84 -32.08
C GLU A 519 73.93 -17.20 -33.56
#